data_AF-A0A1Y3PEK8-F1
#
_entry.id   AF-A0A1Y3PEK8-F1
#
_cell.length_a   1.000
_cell.length_b   1.000
_cell.length_c   1.000
_cell.angle_alpha   90.00
_cell.angle_beta   90.00
_cell.angle_gamma   90.00
#
_symmetry.space_group_name_H-M   'P 1'
#
loop_
_entity.id
_entity.type
_entity.pdbx_description
1 polymer ?
#
loop_
_entity_poly.entity_id
_entity_poly.type
_entity_poly.pdbx_seq_one_letter_code
_entity_poly.pdbx_strand_id
1 'polypeptide(L)'
;MSNEHLFFQSEENIEKATVGVSRATDAATMAWLSSLQHVTLVKTADPKAAAEAGEVQMALELSDAFADKLNQGVPAAITIYAEQSSMKVSRAMDLFLQELTAKEEAIVADRLGKAGIDPNQVKPFAIQVKALSENDEASILLLSVLFPLIIVMSVMLGGFSSAVDLFAGEKERKTMEALLITPVSRKRLILAKWLTISTLGTVSGIFAIAAFVLITKTVTTKLAAELDYGSQTLLIFFSTVVGIVFFAILFATIQMMISILSNTFKEAQNYISPVMFIALVPYFLLIGVAPHELESIHFLVPGQ
;
A
#
# COMPACT_ATOMS: atom_id res chain seq x y z
N MET A 1 -39.41 17.45 12.48
CA MET A 1 -38.72 16.32 11.83
C MET A 1 -37.31 16.80 11.54
N SER A 2 -36.37 16.06 12.11
CA SER A 2 -35.03 16.49 12.50
C SER A 2 -34.00 16.10 11.45
N ASN A 3 -33.07 17.02 11.20
CA ASN A 3 -31.67 16.84 10.79
C ASN A 3 -31.25 15.57 10.05
N GLU A 4 -30.95 15.71 8.76
CA GLU A 4 -29.86 14.98 8.06
C GLU A 4 -29.11 15.91 7.08
N HIS A 5 -28.88 17.15 7.48
CA HIS A 5 -27.76 17.94 6.98
C HIS A 5 -26.62 17.78 7.98
N LEU A 6 -25.53 17.13 7.56
CA LEU A 6 -24.21 16.89 8.21
C LEU A 6 -23.85 15.46 7.76
N PHE A 7 -23.08 15.22 6.68
CA PHE A 7 -21.68 14.78 6.83
C PHE A 7 -20.89 14.68 5.50
N PHE A 8 -21.35 15.23 4.37
CA PHE A 8 -20.62 15.18 3.10
C PHE A 8 -20.45 16.55 2.44
N GLN A 9 -19.78 17.44 3.15
CA GLN A 9 -19.03 18.55 2.54
C GLN A 9 -17.72 18.66 3.32
N SER A 10 -16.83 17.68 3.16
CA SER A 10 -15.41 18.06 3.16
C SER A 10 -15.20 18.71 1.80
N GLU A 11 -14.82 19.98 1.78
CA GLU A 11 -14.12 20.53 0.62
C GLU A 11 -13.10 19.47 0.18
N GLU A 12 -13.28 18.98 -1.04
CA GLU A 12 -12.35 18.07 -1.68
C GLU A 12 -11.03 18.82 -1.74
N ASN A 13 -10.17 18.59 -0.75
CA ASN A 13 -8.80 19.06 -0.78
C ASN A 13 -8.13 18.21 -1.85
N ILE A 14 -8.36 18.55 -3.13
CA ILE A 14 -7.87 17.81 -4.28
C ILE A 14 -6.36 17.77 -4.12
N GLU A 15 -5.87 16.58 -3.78
CA GLU A 15 -4.49 16.33 -3.40
C GLU A 15 -3.60 16.72 -4.59
N LYS A 16 -2.91 17.85 -4.48
CA LYS A 16 -2.08 18.34 -5.59
C LYS A 16 -0.90 17.41 -5.80
N ALA A 17 -0.73 16.91 -7.01
CA ALA A 17 0.40 16.08 -7.40
C ALA A 17 1.71 16.87 -7.23
N THR A 18 2.64 16.36 -6.42
CA THR A 18 3.96 16.99 -6.20
C THR A 18 4.95 16.46 -7.23
N VAL A 19 5.41 17.34 -8.11
CA VAL A 19 6.19 16.98 -9.29
C VAL A 19 7.57 17.63 -9.26
N GLY A 20 8.61 16.81 -9.25
CA GLY A 20 10.01 17.20 -9.31
C GLY A 20 10.43 17.58 -10.73
N VAL A 21 11.07 18.74 -10.86
CA VAL A 21 11.59 19.27 -12.13
C VAL A 21 13.01 19.77 -11.92
N SER A 22 13.87 19.61 -12.93
CA SER A 22 15.28 20.01 -12.83
C SER A 22 15.43 21.51 -12.58
N ARG A 23 16.38 21.91 -11.75
CA ARG A 23 16.75 23.33 -11.56
C ARG A 23 17.20 24.00 -12.85
N ALA A 24 17.70 23.24 -13.82
CA ALA A 24 18.16 23.73 -15.11
C ALA A 24 17.01 24.03 -16.09
N THR A 25 15.76 23.72 -15.75
CA THR A 25 14.61 23.98 -16.60
C THR A 25 14.41 25.48 -16.81
N ASP A 26 14.23 25.86 -18.09
CA ASP A 26 14.09 27.24 -18.51
C ASP A 26 12.80 27.89 -17.97
N ALA A 27 12.81 29.22 -17.91
CA ALA A 27 11.70 29.98 -17.33
C ALA A 27 10.38 29.81 -18.10
N ALA A 28 10.45 29.61 -19.43
CA ALA A 28 9.27 29.44 -20.26
C ALA A 28 8.62 28.07 -20.02
N THR A 29 9.42 27.01 -19.92
CA THR A 29 8.96 25.66 -19.56
C THR A 29 8.41 25.62 -18.13
N MET A 30 9.04 26.29 -17.18
CA MET A 30 8.50 26.42 -15.81
C MET A 30 7.15 27.15 -15.78
N ALA A 31 6.99 28.22 -16.55
CA ALA A 31 5.72 28.94 -16.66
C ALA A 31 4.63 28.07 -17.29
N TRP A 32 4.98 27.27 -18.31
CA TRP A 32 4.06 26.32 -18.93
C TRP A 32 3.59 25.25 -17.94
N LEU A 33 4.52 24.61 -17.22
CA LEU A 33 4.20 23.59 -16.21
C LEU A 33 3.35 24.16 -15.07
N SER A 34 3.63 25.40 -14.65
CA SER A 34 2.85 26.08 -13.59
C SER A 34 1.43 26.42 -14.02
N SER A 35 1.11 26.31 -15.32
CA SER A 35 -0.24 26.49 -15.85
C SER A 35 -1.12 25.24 -15.73
N LEU A 36 -0.54 24.10 -15.32
CA LEU A 36 -1.27 22.87 -15.02
C LEU A 36 -2.02 23.05 -13.69
N GLN A 37 -3.29 22.68 -13.68
CA GLN A 37 -4.07 22.67 -12.44
C GLN A 37 -3.68 21.43 -11.62
N HIS A 38 -3.87 21.50 -10.31
CA HIS A 38 -3.63 20.36 -9.41
C HIS A 38 -2.17 19.85 -9.34
N VAL A 39 -1.18 20.63 -9.76
CA VAL A 39 0.25 20.28 -9.68
C VAL A 39 1.02 21.26 -8.80
N THR A 40 1.87 20.74 -7.92
CA THR A 40 2.85 21.51 -7.16
C THR A 40 4.24 21.17 -7.68
N LEU A 41 4.92 22.16 -8.29
CA LEU A 41 6.24 21.96 -8.87
C LEU A 41 7.34 22.19 -7.84
N VAL A 42 8.26 21.24 -7.71
CA VAL A 42 9.43 21.34 -6.84
C VAL A 42 10.69 21.30 -7.69
N LYS A 43 11.54 22.32 -7.55
CA LYS A 43 12.82 22.37 -8.27
C LYS A 43 13.90 21.58 -7.54
N THR A 44 14.37 20.50 -8.14
CA THR A 44 15.38 19.60 -7.57
C THR A 44 16.65 19.59 -8.42
N ALA A 45 17.79 19.24 -7.81
CA ALA A 45 19.05 19.13 -8.54
C ALA A 45 19.04 17.90 -9.47
N ASP A 46 18.47 16.80 -8.98
CA ASP A 46 18.18 15.60 -9.75
C ASP A 46 16.72 15.18 -9.46
N PRO A 47 15.80 15.39 -10.42
CA PRO A 47 14.40 14.99 -10.28
C PRO A 47 14.23 13.51 -9.99
N LYS A 48 15.01 12.66 -10.66
CA LYS A 48 14.87 11.21 -10.53
C LYS A 48 15.28 10.75 -9.14
N ALA A 49 16.42 11.23 -8.64
CA ALA A 49 16.87 10.93 -7.28
C ALA A 49 15.89 11.44 -6.21
N ALA A 50 15.25 12.60 -6.44
CA ALA A 50 14.24 13.13 -5.53
C ALA A 50 12.96 12.28 -5.49
N ALA A 51 12.54 11.72 -6.63
CA ALA A 51 11.41 10.78 -6.67
C ALA A 51 11.77 9.44 -6.02
N GLU A 52 12.97 8.91 -6.27
CA GLU A 52 13.48 7.68 -5.61
C GLU A 52 13.61 7.85 -4.08
N ALA A 53 13.91 9.07 -3.61
CA ALA A 53 13.98 9.41 -2.19
C ALA A 53 12.61 9.70 -1.55
N GLY A 54 11.52 9.73 -2.32
CA GLY A 54 10.17 10.04 -1.85
C GLY A 54 9.92 11.53 -1.55
N GLU A 55 10.84 12.43 -1.91
CA GLU A 55 10.68 13.89 -1.70
C GLU A 55 9.62 14.51 -2.62
N VAL A 56 9.41 13.87 -3.78
CA VAL A 56 8.38 14.23 -4.78
C VAL A 56 7.67 12.96 -5.24
N GLN A 57 6.40 13.06 -5.63
CA GLN A 57 5.62 11.90 -6.05
C GLN A 57 6.03 11.42 -7.45
N MET A 58 6.44 12.35 -8.32
CA MET A 58 6.82 12.06 -9.69
C MET A 58 7.97 12.98 -10.12
N ALA A 59 8.83 12.50 -11.02
CA ALA A 59 9.89 13.28 -11.62
C ALA A 59 9.66 13.45 -13.12
N LEU A 60 9.88 14.66 -13.63
CA LEU A 60 9.80 14.97 -15.05
C LEU A 60 11.18 15.18 -15.65
N GLU A 61 11.39 14.54 -16.78
CA GLU A 61 12.48 14.86 -17.70
C GLU A 61 11.87 15.41 -18.99
N LEU A 62 12.26 16.64 -19.34
CA LEU A 62 11.71 17.39 -20.46
C LEU A 62 12.82 17.61 -21.48
N SER A 63 12.48 17.52 -22.77
CA SER A 63 13.46 17.82 -23.82
C SER A 63 13.94 19.28 -23.76
N ASP A 64 15.19 19.55 -24.15
CA ASP A 64 15.73 20.92 -24.20
C ASP A 64 14.83 21.90 -24.97
N ALA A 65 14.71 23.12 -24.45
CA ALA A 65 13.88 24.20 -25.01
C ALA A 65 12.42 23.74 -25.26
N PHE A 66 11.84 23.03 -24.30
CA PHE A 66 10.51 22.43 -24.39
C PHE A 66 9.42 23.44 -24.79
N ALA A 67 9.30 24.55 -24.06
CA ALA A 67 8.29 25.58 -24.36
C ALA A 67 8.48 26.21 -25.74
N ASP A 68 9.72 26.44 -26.16
CA ASP A 68 10.02 27.03 -27.47
C ASP A 68 9.68 26.07 -28.61
N LYS A 69 10.01 24.78 -28.48
CA LYS A 69 9.61 23.74 -29.44
C LYS A 69 8.09 23.67 -29.59
N LEU A 70 7.36 23.72 -28.46
CA LEU A 70 5.90 23.77 -28.49
C LEU A 70 5.38 25.02 -29.22
N ASN A 71 5.97 26.19 -29.00
CA ASN A 71 5.54 27.41 -29.69
C ASN A 71 5.84 27.37 -31.20
N GLN A 72 6.89 26.66 -31.61
CA GLN A 72 7.30 26.50 -33.01
C GLN A 72 6.57 25.36 -33.74
N GLY A 73 5.67 24.64 -33.07
CA GLY A 73 4.96 23.50 -33.66
C GLY A 73 5.82 22.23 -33.78
N VAL A 74 6.97 22.19 -33.12
CA VAL A 74 7.87 21.03 -33.09
C VAL A 74 7.47 20.12 -31.92
N PRO A 75 7.38 18.78 -32.11
CA PRO A 75 7.13 17.85 -31.00
C PRO A 75 8.19 17.95 -29.91
N ALA A 76 7.76 17.96 -28.65
CA ALA A 76 8.62 17.97 -27.48
C ALA A 76 8.27 16.77 -26.59
N ALA A 77 9.28 16.10 -26.04
CA ALA A 77 9.09 14.88 -25.24
C ALA A 77 8.99 15.21 -23.75
N ILE A 78 8.08 14.50 -23.06
CA ILE A 78 7.95 14.48 -21.60
C ILE A 78 8.14 13.03 -21.17
N THR A 79 9.16 12.77 -20.36
CA THR A 79 9.36 11.46 -19.71
C THR A 79 8.97 11.62 -18.24
N ILE A 80 8.12 10.72 -17.74
CA ILE A 80 7.63 10.74 -16.36
C ILE A 80 8.18 9.51 -15.64
N TYR A 81 8.85 9.74 -14.52
CA TYR A 81 9.32 8.70 -13.60
C TYR A 81 8.47 8.74 -12.34
N ALA A 82 7.90 7.59 -11.96
CA ALA A 82 7.04 7.47 -10.78
C ALA A 82 7.04 6.04 -10.26
N GLU A 83 6.86 5.88 -8.94
CA GLU A 83 6.74 4.57 -8.32
C GLU A 83 5.31 4.04 -8.45
N GLN A 84 5.12 3.00 -9.26
CA GLN A 84 3.81 2.42 -9.53
C GLN A 84 3.25 1.62 -8.35
N SER A 85 4.10 1.18 -7.41
CA SER A 85 3.65 0.44 -6.22
C SER A 85 3.00 1.31 -5.13
N SER A 86 3.17 2.64 -5.19
CA SER A 86 2.51 3.57 -4.27
C SER A 86 1.13 3.93 -4.79
N MET A 87 0.08 3.60 -4.01
CA MET A 87 -1.30 3.97 -4.37
C MET A 87 -1.47 5.50 -4.44
N LYS A 88 -0.74 6.23 -3.61
CA LYS A 88 -0.75 7.70 -3.59
C LYS A 88 -0.16 8.27 -4.89
N VAL A 89 1.00 7.76 -5.31
CA VAL A 89 1.66 8.17 -6.55
C VAL A 89 0.84 7.77 -7.78
N SER A 90 0.26 6.57 -7.78
CA SER A 90 -0.59 6.10 -8.88
C SER A 90 -1.78 7.04 -9.13
N ARG A 91 -2.49 7.46 -8.07
CA ARG A 91 -3.59 8.44 -8.20
C ARG A 91 -3.10 9.80 -8.69
N ALA A 92 -1.97 10.27 -8.16
CA ALA A 92 -1.39 11.55 -8.57
C ALA A 92 -0.98 11.53 -10.05
N MET A 93 -0.47 10.39 -10.54
CA MET A 93 -0.15 10.17 -11.96
C MET A 93 -1.39 10.26 -12.84
N ASP A 94 -2.49 9.61 -12.46
CA ASP A 94 -3.73 9.64 -13.24
C ASP A 94 -4.27 11.06 -13.40
N LEU A 95 -4.30 11.84 -12.31
CA LEU A 95 -4.69 13.25 -12.35
C LEU A 95 -3.74 14.07 -13.23
N PHE A 96 -2.44 13.85 -13.12
CA PHE A 96 -1.44 14.56 -13.91
C PHE A 96 -1.55 14.26 -15.41
N LEU A 97 -1.76 13.00 -15.79
CA LEU A 97 -1.95 12.60 -17.19
C LEU A 97 -3.24 13.15 -17.78
N GLN A 98 -4.32 13.25 -16.99
CA GLN A 98 -5.58 13.89 -17.42
C GLN A 98 -5.36 15.37 -17.75
N GLU A 99 -4.65 16.10 -16.89
CA GLU A 99 -4.33 17.52 -17.10
C GLU A 99 -3.40 17.72 -18.33
N LEU A 100 -2.38 16.87 -18.49
CA LEU A 100 -1.51 16.90 -19.66
C LEU A 100 -2.28 16.67 -20.96
N THR A 101 -3.18 15.68 -20.96
CA THR A 101 -4.03 15.37 -22.12
C THR A 101 -4.95 16.55 -22.46
N ALA A 102 -5.57 17.17 -21.46
CA ALA A 102 -6.41 18.35 -21.67
C ALA A 102 -5.62 19.54 -22.26
N LYS A 103 -4.37 19.75 -21.82
CA LYS A 103 -3.48 20.77 -22.41
C LYS A 103 -3.06 20.43 -23.83
N GLU A 104 -2.73 19.17 -24.11
CA GLU A 104 -2.42 18.72 -25.46
C GLU A 104 -3.58 19.02 -26.40
N GLU A 105 -4.81 18.66 -26.03
CA GLU A 105 -6.00 18.94 -26.83
C GLU A 105 -6.21 20.44 -27.08
N ALA A 106 -6.00 21.28 -26.06
CA ALA A 106 -6.11 22.73 -26.20
C ALA A 106 -5.06 23.31 -27.17
N ILE A 107 -3.81 22.84 -27.10
CA ILE A 107 -2.73 23.26 -28.00
C ILE A 107 -3.02 22.81 -29.43
N VAL A 108 -3.49 21.58 -29.61
CA VAL A 108 -3.87 21.06 -30.94
C VAL A 108 -5.03 21.86 -31.52
N ALA A 109 -6.06 22.16 -30.73
CA ALA A 109 -7.21 22.95 -31.17
C ALA A 109 -6.81 24.38 -31.60
N ASP A 110 -5.94 25.07 -30.85
CA ASP A 110 -5.42 26.39 -31.21
C ASP A 110 -4.60 26.36 -32.52
N ARG A 111 -3.75 25.35 -32.69
CA ARG A 111 -2.96 25.18 -33.92
C ARG A 111 -3.83 24.91 -35.15
N LEU A 112 -4.83 24.03 -35.02
CA LEU A 112 -5.77 23.74 -36.10
C LEU A 112 -6.61 24.97 -36.45
N GLY A 113 -7.08 25.72 -35.44
CA GLY A 113 -7.80 26.98 -35.62
C GLY A 113 -6.97 28.03 -36.38
N LYS A 114 -5.70 28.22 -36.01
CA LYS A 114 -4.77 29.11 -36.73
C LYS A 114 -4.49 28.66 -38.17
N ALA A 115 -4.51 27.36 -38.43
CA ALA A 115 -4.38 26.79 -39.76
C ALA A 115 -5.70 26.81 -40.57
N GLY A 116 -6.81 27.28 -39.99
CA GLY A 116 -8.13 27.29 -40.64
C GLY A 116 -8.76 25.89 -40.79
N ILE A 117 -8.26 24.90 -40.05
CA ILE A 117 -8.74 23.53 -40.07
C ILE A 117 -9.72 23.36 -38.91
N ASP A 118 -10.93 22.88 -39.19
CA ASP A 118 -11.88 22.52 -38.14
C ASP A 118 -11.33 21.32 -37.34
N PRO A 119 -11.13 21.44 -36.01
CA PRO A 119 -10.65 20.34 -35.18
C PRO A 119 -11.47 19.05 -35.31
N ASN A 120 -12.75 19.14 -35.64
CA ASN A 120 -13.62 17.98 -35.83
C ASN A 120 -13.32 17.18 -37.10
N GLN A 121 -12.63 17.75 -38.09
CA GLN A 121 -12.20 17.02 -39.28
C GLN A 121 -10.99 16.13 -39.02
N VAL A 122 -10.21 16.43 -37.97
CA VAL A 122 -8.99 15.70 -37.61
C VAL A 122 -9.25 14.67 -36.52
N LYS A 123 -10.28 14.83 -35.68
CA LYS A 123 -10.69 13.87 -34.65
C LYS A 123 -11.69 12.85 -35.25
N PRO A 124 -11.27 11.63 -35.64
CA PRO A 124 -12.11 10.74 -36.45
C PRO A 124 -13.11 9.92 -35.63
N PHE A 125 -13.05 9.97 -34.30
CA PHE A 125 -13.95 9.26 -33.41
C PHE A 125 -14.12 10.00 -32.09
N ALA A 126 -15.29 9.84 -31.46
CA ALA A 126 -15.53 10.22 -30.08
C ALA A 126 -15.38 8.98 -29.20
N ILE A 127 -14.46 9.02 -28.24
CA ILE A 127 -14.30 7.95 -27.26
C ILE A 127 -15.39 8.13 -26.19
N GLN A 128 -16.28 7.15 -26.09
CA GLN A 128 -17.18 7.02 -24.95
C GLN A 128 -16.75 5.82 -24.12
N VAL A 129 -16.14 6.08 -22.97
CA VAL A 129 -15.81 5.03 -22.00
C VAL A 129 -17.09 4.70 -21.24
N LYS A 130 -17.65 3.51 -21.49
CA LYS A 130 -18.69 2.92 -20.65
C LYS A 130 -18.05 1.84 -19.81
N ALA A 131 -18.23 1.89 -18.49
CA ALA A 131 -17.71 0.87 -17.60
C ALA A 131 -18.30 -0.50 -17.99
N LEU A 132 -17.44 -1.46 -18.34
CA LEU A 132 -17.84 -2.86 -18.60
C LEU A 132 -18.17 -3.60 -17.29
N SER A 133 -17.61 -3.13 -16.18
CA SER A 133 -18.03 -3.41 -14.81
C SER A 133 -17.56 -2.25 -13.95
N GLU A 134 -18.46 -1.57 -13.22
CA GLU A 134 -18.06 -0.58 -12.20
C GLU A 134 -17.24 -1.20 -11.06
N ASN A 135 -17.15 -2.54 -11.01
CA ASN A 135 -16.66 -3.29 -9.87
C ASN A 135 -15.19 -3.72 -9.96
N ASP A 136 -14.51 -3.69 -11.10
CA ASP A 136 -13.18 -4.30 -11.22
C ASP A 136 -12.08 -3.50 -10.52
N GLU A 137 -12.02 -2.18 -10.70
CA GLU A 137 -10.99 -1.35 -10.05
C GLU A 137 -11.21 -1.26 -8.54
N ALA A 138 -12.47 -1.07 -8.11
CA ALA A 138 -12.84 -1.11 -6.70
C ALA A 138 -12.52 -2.47 -6.08
N SER A 139 -12.73 -3.58 -6.79
CA SER A 139 -12.38 -4.91 -6.31
C SER A 139 -10.88 -5.13 -6.24
N ILE A 140 -10.10 -4.64 -7.21
CA ILE A 140 -8.63 -4.75 -7.20
C ILE A 140 -8.03 -3.95 -6.04
N LEU A 141 -8.49 -2.71 -5.84
CA LEU A 141 -8.09 -1.88 -4.69
C LEU A 141 -8.47 -2.54 -3.37
N LEU A 142 -9.70 -3.06 -3.27
CA LEU A 142 -10.17 -3.77 -2.08
C LEU A 142 -9.34 -5.02 -1.79
N LEU A 143 -9.02 -5.83 -2.81
CA LEU A 143 -8.20 -7.03 -2.65
C LEU A 143 -6.76 -6.65 -2.24
N SER A 144 -6.18 -5.62 -2.87
CA SER A 144 -4.82 -5.14 -2.57
C SER A 144 -4.67 -4.68 -1.12
N VAL A 145 -5.73 -4.10 -0.55
CA VAL A 145 -5.79 -3.75 0.86
C VAL A 145 -6.07 -4.98 1.74
N LEU A 146 -7.12 -5.74 1.47
CA LEU A 146 -7.59 -6.79 2.37
C LEU A 146 -6.63 -7.97 2.49
N PHE A 147 -5.88 -8.32 1.45
CA PHE A 147 -5.02 -9.51 1.50
C PHE A 147 -3.86 -9.41 2.50
N PRO A 148 -3.07 -8.31 2.50
CA PRO A 148 -2.09 -8.07 3.55
C PRO A 148 -2.71 -8.15 4.97
N LEU A 149 -3.90 -7.58 5.16
CA LEU A 149 -4.63 -7.65 6.43
C LEU A 149 -4.97 -9.11 6.80
N ILE A 150 -5.48 -9.90 5.85
CA ILE A 150 -5.81 -11.31 6.06
C ILE A 150 -4.57 -12.12 6.43
N ILE A 151 -3.40 -11.86 5.83
CA ILE A 151 -2.15 -12.55 6.15
C ILE A 151 -1.74 -12.24 7.60
N VAL A 152 -1.71 -10.96 7.98
CA VAL A 152 -1.38 -10.52 9.35
C VAL A 152 -2.35 -11.16 10.36
N MET A 153 -3.65 -11.08 10.10
CA MET A 153 -4.69 -11.66 10.93
C MET A 153 -4.55 -13.19 11.04
N SER A 154 -4.22 -13.86 9.93
CA SER A 154 -4.06 -15.32 9.91
C SER A 154 -2.91 -15.78 10.81
N VAL A 155 -1.80 -15.04 10.84
CA VAL A 155 -0.68 -15.34 11.75
C VAL A 155 -1.09 -15.17 13.21
N MET A 156 -1.77 -14.06 13.52
CA MET A 156 -2.20 -13.74 14.89
C MET A 156 -3.24 -14.75 15.41
N LEU A 157 -4.20 -15.13 14.57
CA LEU A 157 -5.26 -16.08 14.90
C LEU A 157 -4.78 -17.53 14.89
N GLY A 158 -3.78 -17.88 14.07
CA GLY A 158 -3.29 -19.25 13.91
C GLY A 158 -2.80 -19.89 15.19
N GLY A 159 -2.08 -19.13 16.03
CA GLY A 159 -1.59 -19.59 17.33
C GLY A 159 -2.54 -19.30 18.50
N PHE A 160 -3.60 -18.52 18.29
CA PHE A 160 -4.40 -17.90 19.35
C PHE A 160 -5.05 -18.92 20.30
N SER A 161 -5.79 -19.88 19.75
CA SER A 161 -6.49 -20.90 20.56
C SER A 161 -5.52 -21.74 21.38
N SER A 162 -4.36 -22.07 20.80
CA SER A 162 -3.31 -22.83 21.47
C SER A 162 -2.61 -22.00 22.55
N ALA A 163 -2.39 -20.71 22.33
CA ALA A 163 -1.81 -19.83 23.34
C ALA A 163 -2.69 -19.74 24.59
N VAL A 164 -4.01 -19.66 24.41
CA VAL A 164 -4.97 -19.63 25.51
C VAL A 164 -5.03 -20.98 26.23
N ASP A 165 -5.15 -22.10 25.50
CA ASP A 165 -5.33 -23.43 26.11
C ASP A 165 -4.06 -23.93 26.83
N LEU A 166 -2.87 -23.75 26.22
CA LEU A 166 -1.60 -24.29 26.75
C LEU A 166 -1.14 -23.65 28.06
N PHE A 167 -1.62 -22.46 28.42
CA PHE A 167 -1.22 -21.78 29.66
C PHE A 167 -2.43 -21.53 30.56
N ALA A 168 -3.31 -20.60 30.18
CA ALA A 168 -4.48 -20.27 30.99
C ALA A 168 -5.44 -21.47 31.12
N GLY A 169 -5.64 -22.25 30.05
CA GLY A 169 -6.47 -23.46 30.08
C GLY A 169 -5.91 -24.54 31.01
N GLU A 170 -4.62 -24.83 30.94
CA GLU A 170 -3.96 -25.77 31.86
C GLU A 170 -3.96 -25.29 33.32
N LYS A 171 -3.84 -23.97 33.54
CA LYS A 171 -3.89 -23.36 34.87
C LYS A 171 -5.31 -23.47 35.47
N GLU A 172 -6.33 -23.18 34.67
CA GLU A 172 -7.75 -23.34 35.06
C GLU A 172 -8.09 -24.79 35.41
N ARG A 173 -7.58 -25.75 34.63
CA ARG A 173 -7.75 -27.19 34.88
C ARG A 173 -6.86 -27.75 36.00
N LYS A 174 -6.01 -26.91 36.61
CA LYS A 174 -5.02 -27.28 37.63
C LYS A 174 -4.04 -28.38 37.18
N THR A 175 -3.86 -28.54 35.87
CA THR A 175 -2.93 -29.54 35.31
C THR A 175 -1.51 -29.01 35.23
N MET A 176 -1.32 -27.69 35.26
CA MET A 176 0.00 -27.06 35.20
C MET A 176 0.89 -27.46 36.39
N GLU A 177 0.34 -27.61 37.59
CA GLU A 177 1.10 -28.03 38.78
C GLU A 177 1.60 -29.47 38.66
N ALA A 178 0.73 -30.38 38.21
CA ALA A 178 1.10 -31.77 37.94
C ALA A 178 2.20 -31.87 36.87
N LEU A 179 2.10 -31.05 35.82
CA LEU A 179 3.08 -30.97 34.74
C LEU A 179 4.46 -30.49 35.23
N LEU A 180 4.50 -29.59 36.21
CA LEU A 180 5.74 -29.08 36.80
C LEU A 180 6.44 -30.06 37.76
N ILE A 181 5.76 -31.13 38.18
CA ILE A 181 6.30 -32.22 39.01
C ILE A 181 6.92 -33.33 38.13
N THR A 182 6.61 -33.35 36.84
CA THR A 182 7.22 -34.30 35.90
C THR A 182 8.74 -34.10 35.79
N PRO A 183 9.53 -35.15 35.47
CA PRO A 183 10.99 -35.06 35.37
C PRO A 183 11.49 -34.25 34.15
N VAL A 184 10.67 -33.37 33.59
CA VAL A 184 11.00 -32.52 32.44
C VAL A 184 11.40 -31.13 32.93
N SER A 185 12.49 -30.59 32.38
CA SER A 185 12.93 -29.23 32.72
C SER A 185 11.86 -28.19 32.36
N ARG A 186 11.55 -27.28 33.28
CA ARG A 186 10.54 -26.20 33.09
C ARG A 186 10.81 -25.34 31.86
N LYS A 187 12.08 -25.03 31.57
CA LYS A 187 12.49 -24.26 30.39
C LYS A 187 12.10 -24.95 29.08
N ARG A 188 12.29 -26.26 29.00
CA ARG A 188 11.93 -27.05 27.81
C ARG A 188 10.42 -27.11 27.59
N LEU A 189 9.64 -27.13 28.68
CA LEU A 189 8.18 -27.10 28.61
C LEU A 189 7.67 -25.77 28.04
N ILE A 190 8.18 -24.67 28.58
CA ILE A 190 7.90 -23.30 28.15
C ILE A 190 8.28 -23.12 26.67
N LEU A 191 9.49 -23.55 26.29
CA LEU A 191 9.97 -23.45 24.91
C LEU A 191 9.14 -24.30 23.93
N ALA A 192 8.76 -25.52 24.32
CA ALA A 192 7.95 -26.39 23.47
C ALA A 192 6.58 -25.75 23.18
N LYS A 193 5.89 -25.24 24.21
CA LYS A 193 4.60 -24.56 24.05
C LYS A 193 4.71 -23.31 23.19
N TRP A 194 5.74 -22.52 23.40
CA TRP A 194 6.01 -21.33 22.59
C TRP A 194 6.29 -21.67 21.13
N LEU A 195 7.08 -22.72 20.86
CA LEU A 195 7.31 -23.23 19.51
C LEU A 195 6.02 -23.75 18.87
N THR A 196 5.15 -24.42 19.62
CA THR A 196 3.84 -24.85 19.12
C THR A 196 3.01 -23.66 18.64
N ILE A 197 2.88 -22.62 19.46
CA ILE A 197 2.12 -21.41 19.12
C ILE A 197 2.74 -20.71 17.89
N SER A 198 4.07 -20.53 17.89
CA SER A 198 4.79 -19.88 16.80
C SER A 198 4.66 -20.65 15.48
N THR A 199 4.72 -21.99 15.54
CA THR A 199 4.58 -22.86 14.37
C THR A 199 3.17 -22.78 13.81
N LEU A 200 2.14 -22.81 14.66
CA LEU A 200 0.76 -22.68 14.22
C LEU A 200 0.49 -21.32 13.56
N GLY A 201 0.98 -20.23 14.15
CA GLY A 201 0.89 -18.90 13.53
C GLY A 201 1.61 -18.84 12.17
N THR A 202 2.82 -19.41 12.09
CA THR A 202 3.59 -19.47 10.83
C THR A 202 2.85 -20.25 9.75
N VAL A 203 2.34 -21.43 10.08
CA VAL A 203 1.61 -22.30 9.15
C VAL A 203 0.34 -21.61 8.65
N SER A 204 -0.41 -20.96 9.54
CA SER A 204 -1.59 -20.18 9.15
C SER A 204 -1.25 -19.02 8.22
N GLY A 205 -0.14 -18.31 8.47
CA GLY A 205 0.35 -17.27 7.56
C GLY A 205 0.74 -17.80 6.18
N ILE A 206 1.43 -18.94 6.12
CA ILE A 206 1.80 -19.60 4.86
C ILE A 206 0.55 -20.01 4.08
N PHE A 207 -0.47 -20.55 4.75
CA PHE A 207 -1.75 -20.87 4.11
C PHE A 207 -2.47 -19.62 3.58
N ALA A 208 -2.39 -18.49 4.29
CA ALA A 208 -2.96 -17.23 3.81
C ALA A 208 -2.27 -16.74 2.53
N ILE A 209 -0.93 -16.83 2.45
CA ILE A 209 -0.20 -16.53 1.20
C ILE A 209 -0.63 -17.50 0.07
N ALA A 210 -0.70 -18.80 0.36
CA ALA A 210 -1.09 -19.78 -0.65
C ALA A 210 -2.51 -19.51 -1.18
N ALA A 211 -3.44 -19.15 -0.29
CA ALA A 211 -4.79 -18.74 -0.66
C ALA A 211 -4.78 -17.47 -1.51
N PHE A 212 -3.98 -16.46 -1.13
CA PHE A 212 -3.83 -15.24 -1.90
C PHE A 212 -3.35 -15.54 -3.33
N VAL A 213 -2.26 -16.29 -3.49
CA VAL A 213 -1.71 -16.67 -4.80
C VAL A 213 -2.72 -17.45 -5.65
N LEU A 214 -3.53 -18.32 -5.03
CA LEU A 214 -4.57 -19.07 -5.73
C LEU A 214 -5.69 -18.14 -6.21
N ILE A 215 -6.15 -17.23 -5.35
CA ILE A 215 -7.23 -16.30 -5.66
C ILE A 215 -6.80 -15.31 -6.75
N THR A 216 -5.61 -14.73 -6.67
CA THR A 216 -5.13 -13.78 -7.69
C THR A 216 -5.04 -14.43 -9.06
N LYS A 217 -4.54 -15.67 -9.14
CA LYS A 217 -4.49 -16.43 -10.41
C LYS A 217 -5.86 -16.80 -10.99
N THR A 218 -6.90 -16.91 -10.16
CA THR A 218 -8.21 -17.42 -10.60
C THR A 218 -9.24 -16.32 -10.82
N VAL A 219 -9.16 -15.23 -10.06
CA VAL A 219 -10.21 -14.19 -10.02
C VAL A 219 -9.83 -12.96 -10.82
N THR A 220 -8.54 -12.58 -10.88
CA THR A 220 -8.14 -11.30 -11.49
C THR A 220 -6.84 -11.43 -12.27
N THR A 221 -6.96 -11.54 -13.59
CA THR A 221 -5.80 -11.55 -14.50
C THR A 221 -4.98 -10.26 -14.46
N LYS A 222 -5.63 -9.11 -14.19
CA LYS A 222 -4.96 -7.81 -14.00
C LYS A 222 -4.07 -7.81 -12.74
N LEU A 223 -4.60 -8.20 -11.59
CA LEU A 223 -3.81 -8.27 -10.34
C LEU A 223 -2.70 -9.32 -10.44
N ALA A 224 -2.92 -10.42 -11.16
CA ALA A 224 -1.86 -11.40 -11.42
C ALA A 224 -0.72 -10.83 -12.28
N ALA A 225 -1.01 -9.91 -13.20
CA ALA A 225 -0.01 -9.25 -14.03
C ALA A 225 0.78 -8.19 -13.24
N GLU A 226 0.12 -7.42 -12.36
CA GLU A 226 0.77 -6.46 -11.45
C GLU A 226 1.71 -7.13 -10.43
N LEU A 227 1.43 -8.39 -10.07
CA LEU A 227 2.23 -9.18 -9.13
C LEU A 227 3.37 -9.96 -9.81
N ASP A 228 3.56 -9.81 -11.13
CA ASP A 228 4.67 -10.45 -11.85
C ASP A 228 5.95 -9.62 -11.74
N TYR A 229 6.68 -9.83 -10.65
CA TYR A 229 8.01 -9.23 -10.44
C TYR A 229 9.14 -9.97 -11.18
N GLY A 230 8.80 -10.86 -12.13
CA GLY A 230 9.75 -11.62 -12.92
C GLY A 230 10.78 -12.37 -12.07
N SER A 231 12.05 -12.01 -12.20
CA SER A 231 13.16 -12.65 -11.46
C SER A 231 13.16 -12.36 -9.96
N GLN A 232 12.49 -11.30 -9.49
CA GLN A 232 12.47 -10.91 -8.08
C GLN A 232 11.37 -11.61 -7.27
N THR A 233 10.41 -12.27 -7.93
CA THR A 233 9.28 -12.96 -7.29
C THR A 233 9.73 -13.96 -6.23
N LEU A 234 10.81 -14.71 -6.48
CA LEU A 234 11.35 -15.67 -5.50
C LEU A 234 11.94 -14.99 -4.26
N LEU A 235 12.62 -13.85 -4.45
CA LEU A 235 13.21 -13.08 -3.35
C LEU A 235 12.10 -12.48 -2.48
N ILE A 236 11.09 -11.88 -3.11
CA ILE A 236 9.92 -11.31 -2.42
C ILE A 236 9.22 -12.41 -1.63
N PHE A 237 8.91 -13.56 -2.25
CA PHE A 237 8.29 -14.68 -1.56
C PHE A 237 9.10 -15.14 -0.34
N PHE A 238 10.41 -15.33 -0.49
CA PHE A 238 11.28 -15.73 0.63
C PHE A 238 11.28 -14.67 1.75
N SER A 239 11.37 -13.38 1.39
CA SER A 239 11.34 -12.28 2.37
C SER A 239 10.02 -12.24 3.14
N THR A 240 8.89 -12.47 2.48
CA THR A 240 7.57 -12.51 3.11
C THR A 240 7.44 -13.70 4.07
N VAL A 241 7.92 -14.89 3.67
CA VAL A 241 7.91 -16.07 4.55
C VAL A 241 8.77 -15.83 5.79
N VAL A 242 9.96 -15.25 5.61
CA VAL A 242 10.82 -14.88 6.74
C VAL A 242 10.11 -13.88 7.65
N GLY A 243 9.49 -12.85 7.08
CA GLY A 243 8.67 -11.87 7.82
C GLY A 243 7.55 -12.51 8.63
N ILE A 244 6.83 -13.47 8.05
CA ILE A 244 5.79 -14.25 8.74
C ILE A 244 6.35 -15.02 9.93
N VAL A 245 7.50 -15.68 9.76
CA VAL A 245 8.13 -16.44 10.85
C VAL A 245 8.49 -15.52 12.01
N PHE A 246 9.14 -14.38 11.74
CA PHE A 246 9.48 -13.41 12.77
C PHE A 246 8.24 -12.83 13.46
N PHE A 247 7.22 -12.48 12.67
CA PHE A 247 5.97 -11.95 13.20
C PHE A 247 5.23 -12.99 14.07
N ALA A 248 5.20 -14.25 13.65
CA ALA A 248 4.61 -15.35 14.41
C ALA A 248 5.32 -15.58 15.75
N ILE A 249 6.66 -15.58 15.74
CA ILE A 249 7.50 -15.69 16.94
C ILE A 249 7.25 -14.52 17.92
N LEU A 250 7.19 -13.30 17.39
CA LEU A 250 6.92 -12.10 18.18
C LEU A 250 5.53 -12.18 18.82
N PHE A 251 4.51 -12.48 18.01
CA PHE A 251 3.13 -12.49 18.49
C PHE A 251 2.86 -13.67 19.43
N ALA A 252 3.46 -14.84 19.18
CA ALA A 252 3.41 -15.97 20.09
C ALA A 252 3.98 -15.63 21.46
N THR A 253 5.05 -14.83 21.52
CA THR A 253 5.62 -14.34 22.79
C THR A 253 4.64 -13.47 23.55
N ILE A 254 3.97 -12.54 22.86
CA ILE A 254 2.97 -11.64 23.45
C ILE A 254 1.77 -12.44 23.98
N GLN A 255 1.19 -13.32 23.14
CA GLN A 255 0.05 -14.15 23.52
C GLN A 255 0.38 -15.06 24.71
N MET A 256 1.58 -15.65 24.71
CA MET A 256 2.07 -16.46 25.81
C MET A 256 2.21 -15.67 27.12
N MET A 257 2.81 -14.48 27.08
CA MET A 257 2.96 -13.64 28.28
C MET A 257 1.61 -13.32 28.90
N ILE A 258 0.63 -12.92 28.08
CA ILE A 258 -0.73 -12.63 28.55
C ILE A 258 -1.39 -13.88 29.13
N SER A 259 -1.31 -15.02 28.42
CA SER A 259 -1.94 -16.27 28.84
C SER A 259 -1.37 -16.83 30.16
N ILE A 260 -0.07 -16.63 30.41
CA ILE A 260 0.56 -17.01 31.70
C ILE A 260 0.01 -16.17 32.87
N LEU A 261 -0.24 -14.88 32.63
CA LEU A 261 -0.75 -13.95 33.64
C LEU A 261 -2.22 -14.22 33.98
N SER A 262 -3.02 -14.68 33.02
CA SER A 262 -4.42 -15.03 33.22
C SER A 262 -4.62 -16.27 34.09
N ASN A 263 -5.76 -16.37 34.77
CA ASN A 263 -6.13 -17.52 35.60
C ASN A 263 -7.18 -18.42 34.93
N THR A 264 -7.92 -17.88 33.97
CA THR A 264 -8.96 -18.62 33.23
C THR A 264 -8.80 -18.45 31.72
N PHE A 265 -9.31 -19.44 30.97
CA PHE A 265 -9.36 -19.42 29.51
C PHE A 265 -10.04 -18.15 28.99
N LYS A 266 -11.17 -17.77 29.59
CA LYS A 266 -11.93 -16.57 29.20
C LYS A 266 -11.16 -15.28 29.48
N GLU A 267 -10.42 -15.23 30.59
CA GLU A 267 -9.60 -14.07 30.93
C GLU A 267 -8.45 -13.88 29.92
N ALA A 268 -7.74 -14.95 29.58
CA ALA A 268 -6.70 -14.89 28.55
C ALA A 268 -7.26 -14.47 27.18
N GLN A 269 -8.40 -15.03 26.78
CA GLN A 269 -9.08 -14.65 25.54
C GLN A 269 -9.43 -13.14 25.53
N ASN A 270 -9.99 -12.64 26.64
CA ASN A 270 -10.39 -11.25 26.77
C ASN A 270 -9.21 -10.27 26.79
N TYR A 271 -8.04 -10.67 27.30
CA TYR A 271 -6.85 -9.81 27.32
C TYR A 271 -6.09 -9.82 26.00
N ILE A 272 -6.02 -10.97 25.31
CA ILE A 272 -5.31 -11.05 24.02
C ILE A 272 -6.08 -10.30 22.91
N SER A 273 -7.41 -10.30 22.94
CA SER A 273 -8.25 -9.65 21.92
C SER A 273 -7.93 -8.15 21.68
N PRO A 274 -7.95 -7.26 22.70
CA PRO A 274 -7.58 -5.85 22.50
C PRO A 274 -6.12 -5.66 22.06
N VAL A 275 -5.22 -6.56 22.48
CA VAL A 275 -3.82 -6.52 22.03
C VAL A 275 -3.71 -6.86 20.53
N MET A 276 -4.56 -7.76 20.01
CA MET A 276 -4.66 -7.99 18.57
C MET A 276 -5.09 -6.72 17.83
N PHE A 277 -6.08 -5.99 18.33
CA PHE A 277 -6.49 -4.73 17.69
C PHE A 277 -5.38 -3.68 17.68
N ILE A 278 -4.65 -3.52 18.78
CA ILE A 278 -3.50 -2.59 18.85
C ILE A 278 -2.41 -3.02 17.86
N ALA A 279 -2.16 -4.32 17.73
CA ALA A 279 -1.17 -4.84 16.79
C ALA A 279 -1.53 -4.58 15.31
N LEU A 280 -2.79 -4.29 14.99
CA LEU A 280 -3.22 -3.88 13.64
C LEU A 280 -3.02 -2.39 13.36
N VAL A 281 -2.82 -1.56 14.38
CA VAL A 281 -2.65 -0.11 14.19
C VAL A 281 -1.54 0.19 13.16
N PRO A 282 -0.31 -0.35 13.26
CA PRO A 282 0.73 -0.07 12.28
C PRO A 282 0.35 -0.44 10.85
N TYR A 283 -0.46 -1.49 10.67
CA TYR A 283 -0.93 -1.89 9.35
C TYR A 283 -1.85 -0.81 8.73
N PHE A 284 -2.78 -0.25 9.51
CA PHE A 284 -3.67 0.80 9.02
C PHE A 284 -2.95 2.13 8.76
N LEU A 285 -1.81 2.37 9.40
CA LEU A 285 -1.01 3.58 9.18
C LEU A 285 -0.15 3.49 7.92
N LEU A 286 0.32 2.28 7.61
CA LEU A 286 1.20 2.02 6.46
C LEU A 286 0.44 1.63 5.20
N ILE A 287 -0.89 1.59 5.24
CA ILE A 287 -1.70 1.22 4.09
C ILE A 287 -1.51 2.22 2.94
N GLY A 288 -1.02 1.75 1.80
CA GLY A 288 -0.82 2.57 0.60
C GLY A 288 0.46 3.41 0.57
N VAL A 289 1.36 3.24 1.55
CA VAL A 289 2.69 3.88 1.58
C VAL A 289 3.73 2.92 1.00
N ALA A 290 4.55 3.38 0.05
CA ALA A 290 5.59 2.53 -0.54
C ALA A 290 6.85 2.45 0.36
N PRO A 291 7.67 1.38 0.26
CA PRO A 291 8.82 1.17 1.16
C PRO A 291 9.87 2.30 1.15
N HIS A 292 10.00 3.03 0.04
CA HIS A 292 10.94 4.14 -0.11
C HIS A 292 10.37 5.48 0.39
N GLU A 293 9.05 5.57 0.60
CA GLU A 293 8.36 6.71 1.21
C GLU A 293 8.38 6.63 2.75
N LEU A 294 8.99 5.59 3.32
CA LEU A 294 9.10 5.38 4.76
C LEU A 294 10.12 6.35 5.37
N GLU A 295 9.67 7.55 5.73
CA GLU A 295 10.44 8.48 6.55
C GLU A 295 10.70 7.94 7.98
N SER A 296 11.73 8.45 8.66
CA SER A 296 12.12 8.04 10.02
C SER A 296 10.99 8.17 11.06
N ILE A 297 9.99 9.02 10.81
CA ILE A 297 8.80 9.15 11.66
C ILE A 297 7.90 7.91 11.63
N HIS A 298 7.84 7.20 10.51
CA HIS A 298 7.12 5.92 10.37
C HIS A 298 7.78 4.79 11.19
N PHE A 299 9.06 4.95 11.56
CA PHE A 299 9.79 4.02 12.40
C PHE A 299 9.84 4.42 13.90
N LEU A 300 9.52 5.68 14.21
CA LEU A 300 9.57 6.23 15.58
C LEU A 300 8.24 6.18 16.33
N VAL A 301 7.13 5.90 15.63
CA VAL A 301 5.80 5.95 16.23
C VAL A 301 5.13 4.57 16.22
N PRO A 302 5.01 3.90 17.39
CA PRO A 302 3.93 2.96 17.60
C PRO A 302 2.62 3.75 17.74
N GLY A 303 1.92 3.97 16.63
CA GLY A 303 0.59 4.60 16.57
C GLY A 303 0.55 6.12 16.32
N GLN A 304 0.55 6.55 15.06
CA GLN A 304 -0.15 7.75 14.58
C GLN A 304 -0.72 7.51 13.20
#